data_AF-A0A7Y6MVH4-F1
#
_entry.id   AF-A0A7Y6MVH4-F1
#
_cell.length_a   1.000
_cell.length_b   1.000
_cell.length_c   1.000
_cell.angle_alpha   90.00
_cell.angle_beta   90.00
_cell.angle_gamma   90.00
#
_symmetry.space_group_name_H-M   'P 1'
#
loop_
_entity.id
_entity.type
_entity.pdbx_description
1 polymer ?
#
loop_
_entity_poly.entity_id
_entity_poly.type
_entity_poly.pdbx_seq_one_letter_code
_entity_poly.pdbx_strand_id
1 'polypeptide(L)' 'NRKVKRDYDKHLYKERHLIECFFGKIKNFRHVFSRFDKTAEVFMVFLNFVGSLIWLL' A
#
# COMPACT_ATOMS: atom_id res chain seq x y z
N ASN A 1 23.59 -2.76 9.17
CA ASN A 1 24.12 -1.92 10.27
C ASN A 1 24.79 -0.66 9.74
N ARG A 2 24.02 0.42 9.50
CA ARG A 2 24.58 1.70 9.05
C ARG A 2 25.13 2.46 10.27
N LYS A 3 26.41 2.86 10.21
CA LYS A 3 27.14 3.53 11.32
C LYS A 3 26.78 5.02 11.49
N VAL A 4 26.32 5.69 10.43
CA VAL A 4 25.91 7.11 10.47
C VAL A 4 24.41 7.20 10.24
N LYS A 5 23.66 7.69 11.24
CA LYS A 5 22.23 7.95 11.09
C LYS A 5 22.04 9.22 10.27
N ARG A 6 21.24 9.13 9.21
CA ARG A 6 20.78 10.33 8.49
C ARG A 6 19.76 11.03 9.36
N ASP A 7 19.81 12.35 9.38
CA ASP A 7 18.71 13.12 9.94
C ASP A 7 17.49 12.97 9.01
N TYR A 8 16.35 12.66 9.60
CA TYR A 8 15.08 12.54 8.87
C TYR A 8 13.95 12.92 9.83
N ASP A 9 12.91 13.50 9.26
CA ASP A 9 11.71 13.83 10.03
C ASP A 9 11.02 12.54 10.50
N LYS A 10 11.01 12.32 11.81
CA LYS A 10 10.41 11.13 12.43
C LYS A 10 8.89 11.11 12.29
N HIS A 11 8.24 12.28 12.27
CA HIS A 11 6.80 12.38 12.09
C HIS A 11 6.43 11.96 10.68
N LEU A 12 7.10 12.53 9.68
CA LEU A 12 6.89 12.17 8.27
C LEU A 12 7.20 10.69 8.01
N TYR A 13 8.25 10.14 8.64
CA TYR A 13 8.59 8.73 8.50
C TYR A 13 7.52 7.80 9.10
N LYS A 14 6.88 8.22 10.20
CA LYS A 14 5.78 7.47 10.83
C LYS A 14 4.53 7.47 9.94
N GLU A 15 4.20 8.59 9.32
CA GLU A 15 3.10 8.67 8.35
C GLU A 15 3.35 7.79 7.12
N ARG A 16 4.58 7.82 6.59
CA ARG A 16 5.00 6.95 5.48
C ARG A 16 4.84 5.48 5.83
N HIS A 17 5.16 5.09 7.06
CA HIS A 17 5.01 3.70 7.51
C HIS A 17 3.54 3.23 7.46
N LEU A 18 2.58 4.08 7.81
CA LEU A 18 1.15 3.75 7.71
C LEU A 18 0.74 3.48 6.25
N ILE A 19 1.23 4.31 5.33
CA ILE A 19 1.00 4.15 3.89
C ILE A 19 1.63 2.84 3.39
N GLU A 20 2.87 2.53 3.79
CA GLU A 20 3.54 1.26 3.44
C GLU A 20 2.77 0.05 3.97
N CYS A 21 2.27 0.10 5.20
CA CYS A 21 1.42 -0.94 5.78
C CYS A 21 0.12 -1.12 4.99
N PHE A 22 -0.52 -0.04 4.57
CA PHE A 22 -1.72 -0.08 3.74
C PHE A 22 -1.45 -0.77 2.39
N PHE A 23 -0.37 -0.39 1.69
CA PHE A 23 0.03 -1.08 0.47
C PHE A 23 0.42 -2.55 0.71
N GLY A 24 0.99 -2.87 1.86
CA GLY A 24 1.24 -4.25 2.28
C GLY A 24 -0.06 -5.05 2.36
N LYS A 25 -1.11 -4.50 2.99
CA LYS A 25 -2.44 -5.12 3.05
C LYS A 25 -3.06 -5.30 1.67
N ILE A 26 -2.96 -4.30 0.79
CA ILE A 26 -3.44 -4.39 -0.60
C ILE A 26 -2.74 -5.53 -1.37
N LYS A 27 -1.42 -5.69 -1.18
CA LYS A 27 -0.65 -6.73 -1.87
C LYS A 27 -0.97 -8.16 -1.41
N ASN A 28 -1.62 -8.34 -0.26
CA ASN A 28 -2.13 -9.66 0.14
C ASN A 28 -3.22 -10.18 -0.82
N PHE A 29 -3.92 -9.28 -1.50
CA PHE A 29 -4.87 -9.64 -2.55
C PHE A 29 -4.08 -10.01 -3.81
N ARG A 30 -3.91 -11.31 -4.04
CA ARG A 30 -3.16 -11.87 -5.19
C ARG A 30 -3.58 -11.28 -6.54
N HIS A 31 -4.87 -10.99 -6.69
CA HIS A 31 -5.42 -10.34 -7.88
C HIS A 31 -4.80 -8.97 -8.16
N VAL A 32 -4.70 -8.12 -7.12
CA VAL A 32 -4.08 -6.79 -7.21
C VAL A 32 -2.57 -6.91 -7.40
N PHE A 33 -1.92 -7.81 -6.65
CA PHE A 33 -0.47 -7.99 -6.70
C PHE A 33 0.01 -8.40 -8.10
N SER A 34 -0.65 -9.39 -8.70
CA SER A 34 -0.27 -9.90 -10.02
C SER A 34 -0.78 -9.06 -11.18
N ARG A 35 -1.69 -8.11 -10.93
CA ARG A 35 -2.20 -7.17 -11.93
C ARG A 35 -2.74 -7.88 -13.19
N PHE A 36 -3.48 -8.97 -13.00
CA PHE A 36 -3.99 -9.82 -14.09
C PHE A 36 -5.17 -9.20 -14.86
N ASP A 37 -5.64 -8.01 -14.47
CA ASP A 37 -6.73 -7.32 -15.14
C ASP A 37 -6.32 -6.88 -16.56
N LYS A 38 -7.17 -7.22 -17.54
CA LYS A 38 -6.96 -6.84 -18.96
C LYS A 38 -7.00 -5.34 -19.21
N THR A 39 -7.75 -4.60 -18.38
CA THR A 39 -8.00 -3.16 -18.56
C THR A 39 -7.66 -2.42 -17.28
N ALA A 40 -7.07 -1.23 -17.41
CA ALA A 40 -6.73 -0.36 -16.28
C ALA A 40 -7.97 0.03 -15.44
N GLU A 41 -9.14 0.15 -16.07
CA GLU A 41 -10.41 0.45 -15.40
C GLU A 41 -10.82 -0.64 -14.40
N VAL A 42 -10.74 -1.91 -14.81
CA VAL A 42 -11.08 -3.05 -13.94
C VAL A 42 -10.12 -3.11 -12.76
N PHE A 43 -8.83 -2.88 -13.01
CA PHE A 43 -7.82 -2.79 -11.95
C PHE A 43 -8.13 -1.66 -10.96
N MET A 44 -8.54 -0.48 -11.43
CA MET A 44 -8.92 0.64 -10.56
C MET A 44 -10.16 0.33 -9.72
N VAL A 45 -11.19 -0.29 -10.31
CA VAL A 45 -12.39 -0.70 -9.57
C VAL A 45 -12.03 -1.68 -8.47
N PHE A 46 -11.18 -2.67 -8.77
CA PHE A 46 -10.73 -3.65 -7.78
C PHE A 46 -9.87 -3.02 -6.68
N LEU A 47 -9.01 -2.05 -7.02
CA LEU A 47 -8.26 -1.28 -6.02
C LEU A 47 -9.17 -0.50 -5.07
N ASN A 48 -10.19 0.17 -5.61
CA ASN A 48 -11.17 0.90 -4.80
C ASN A 48 -11.98 -0.04 -3.89
N PHE A 49 -12.35 -1.21 -4.41
CA PHE A 49 -13.05 -2.23 -3.64
C PHE A 49 -12.19 -2.80 -2.49
N VAL A 50 -10.93 -3.13 -2.75
CA VAL A 50 -10.00 -3.56 -1.69
C VAL A 50 -9.76 -2.44 -0.69
N GLY A 51 -9.64 -1.19 -1.16
CA GLY A 51 -9.52 -0.01 -0.31
C GLY A 51 -10.70 0.16 0.65
N SER A 52 -11.94 0.00 0.15
CA SER A 52 -13.14 0.08 0.99
C SER A 52 -13.24 -1.06 1.99
N LEU A 53 -12.83 -2.28 1.61
CA LEU A 53 -12.75 -3.41 2.55
C LEU A 53 -11.75 -3.17 3.68
N ILE A 54 -10.57 -2.64 3.37
CA ILE A 54 -9.55 -2.32 4.39
C ILE A 54 -10.00 -1.17 5.30
N TRP A 55 -10.84 -0.25 4.80
CA TRP A 55 -11.42 0.82 5.59
C TRP A 55 -12.52 0.36 6.55
N LEU A 56 -13.33 -0.62 6.14
CA LEU A 56 -14.45 -1.15 6.93
C LEU A 56 -14.06 -2.21 7.97
N LEU A 57 -12.90 -2.86 7.79
CA LEU A 57 -12.32 -3.86 8.70
C LEU A 57 -11.45 -3.23 9.78
#